data_AF-A0A5P8FJH0-F1
#
_entry.id   AF-A0A5P8FJH0-F1
#
_cell.length_a   1.000
_cell.length_b   1.000
_cell.length_c   1.000
_cell.angle_alpha   90.00
_cell.angle_beta   90.00
_cell.angle_gamma   90.00
#
_symmetry.space_group_name_H-M   'P 1'
#
loop_
_entity.id
_entity.type
_entity.pdbx_description
1 polymer ?
#
loop_
_entity_poly.entity_id
_entity_poly.type
_entity_poly.pdbx_seq_one_letter_code
_entity_poly.pdbx_strand_id
1 'polypeptide(L)'
;MLSSITPLGERGRASRWSVTAAAYVISSALAGALLGVLLGAVGSVVPDGVLGSPAVLGLLALLLLLGAVLDLRAGGHAVPSWRRQVDEAWIGRYRGWVTGVGFGAQLGLGFVTIITSTTTYAVYLFALLASTWWAGGLVGLTFGLVRALPLLRVRRAQTPSDLHDTFRTLRRWAQPVARVAAIALVLSGAVLLAAALTGVPA
;
A
#
# COMPACT_ATOMS: atom_id res chain seq x y z
N MET A 1 -2.10 -15.42 -0.12
CA MET A 1 -2.27 -14.74 1.19
C MET A 1 -3.72 -14.51 1.60
N LEU A 2 -4.53 -13.71 0.88
CA LEU A 2 -5.91 -13.42 1.32
C LEU A 2 -6.82 -14.67 1.39
N SER A 3 -6.51 -15.72 0.64
CA SER A 3 -7.19 -17.02 0.71
C SER A 3 -6.90 -17.79 2.00
N SER A 4 -5.73 -17.55 2.63
CA SER A 4 -5.31 -18.29 3.82
C SER A 4 -5.79 -17.64 5.13
N ILE A 5 -5.94 -16.32 5.19
CA ILE A 5 -6.51 -15.60 6.35
C ILE A 5 -8.02 -15.40 6.18
N THR A 6 -8.78 -16.50 6.32
CA THR A 6 -10.25 -16.50 6.24
C THR A 6 -10.85 -17.27 7.42
N PRO A 7 -12.13 -17.03 7.78
CA PRO A 7 -12.80 -17.81 8.82
C PRO A 7 -12.80 -19.31 8.53
N LEU A 8 -12.92 -19.71 7.25
CA LEU A 8 -12.79 -21.11 6.84
C LEU A 8 -11.38 -21.66 7.13
N GLY A 9 -10.33 -20.95 6.69
CA GLY A 9 -8.95 -21.39 6.89
C GLY A 9 -8.51 -21.44 8.35
N GLU A 10 -8.96 -20.48 9.16
CA GLU A 10 -8.61 -20.40 10.58
C GLU A 10 -9.32 -21.48 11.41
N ARG A 11 -10.57 -21.85 11.08
CA ARG A 11 -11.27 -22.98 11.72
C ARG A 11 -10.54 -24.31 11.49
N GLY A 12 -10.04 -24.54 10.28
CA GLY A 12 -9.23 -25.73 9.98
C GLY A 12 -7.93 -25.80 10.79
N ARG A 13 -7.46 -24.67 11.35
CA ARG A 13 -6.26 -24.58 12.19
C ARG A 13 -6.57 -24.40 13.69
N ALA A 14 -7.82 -24.61 14.11
CA ALA A 14 -8.29 -24.36 15.48
C ALA A 14 -7.92 -22.95 16.01
N SER A 15 -7.90 -21.95 15.13
CA SER A 15 -7.55 -20.57 15.46
C SER A 15 -8.74 -19.62 15.28
N ARG A 16 -8.66 -18.48 15.97
CA ARG A 16 -9.72 -17.46 15.94
C ARG A 16 -9.37 -16.43 14.88
N TRP A 17 -10.17 -16.39 13.81
CA TRP A 17 -9.98 -15.45 12.70
C TRP A 17 -9.90 -13.99 13.16
N SER A 18 -10.72 -13.59 14.13
CA SER A 18 -10.71 -12.21 14.64
C SER A 18 -9.36 -11.80 15.25
N VAL A 19 -8.67 -12.73 15.91
CA VAL A 19 -7.35 -12.47 16.51
C VAL A 19 -6.29 -12.32 15.43
N THR A 20 -6.25 -13.25 14.48
CA THR A 20 -5.33 -13.20 13.33
C THR A 20 -5.58 -11.94 12.48
N ALA A 21 -6.84 -11.61 12.23
CA ALA A 21 -7.24 -10.42 11.48
C ALA A 21 -6.90 -9.12 12.20
N ALA A 22 -7.15 -9.04 13.51
CA ALA A 22 -6.78 -7.86 14.30
C ALA A 22 -5.26 -7.65 14.31
N ALA A 23 -4.49 -8.72 14.56
CA ALA A 23 -3.04 -8.68 14.51
C ALA A 23 -2.51 -8.23 13.13
N TYR A 24 -3.12 -8.71 12.05
CA TYR A 24 -2.81 -8.29 10.69
C TYR A 24 -3.11 -6.81 10.43
N VAL A 25 -4.30 -6.32 10.79
CA VAL A 25 -4.68 -4.92 10.56
C VAL A 25 -3.80 -3.98 11.38
N ILE A 26 -3.59 -4.29 12.66
CA ILE A 26 -2.76 -3.50 13.58
C ILE A 26 -1.32 -3.46 13.07
N SER A 27 -0.72 -4.60 12.74
CA SER A 27 0.66 -4.63 12.24
C SER A 27 0.82 -3.96 10.88
N SER A 28 -0.16 -4.06 9.98
CA SER A 28 -0.16 -3.32 8.70
C SER A 28 -0.21 -1.82 8.91
N ALA A 29 -1.09 -1.36 9.80
CA ALA A 29 -1.21 0.06 10.17
C ALA A 29 0.08 0.57 10.82
N LEU A 30 0.63 -0.16 11.80
CA LEU A 30 1.86 0.23 12.51
C LEU A 30 3.08 0.22 11.60
N ALA A 31 3.26 -0.82 10.77
CA ALA A 31 4.40 -0.88 9.86
C ALA A 31 4.34 0.22 8.78
N GLY A 32 3.15 0.50 8.25
CA GLY A 32 2.92 1.62 7.35
C GLY A 32 3.24 2.96 8.02
N ALA A 33 2.69 3.19 9.23
CA ALA A 33 2.94 4.40 10.01
C ALA A 33 4.43 4.59 10.31
N LEU A 34 5.14 3.54 10.75
CA LEU A 34 6.57 3.58 11.02
C LEU A 34 7.38 3.95 9.77
N LEU A 35 7.10 3.31 8.63
CA LEU A 35 7.76 3.66 7.38
C LEU A 35 7.47 5.12 6.97
N GLY A 36 6.23 5.56 7.13
CA GLY A 36 5.83 6.93 6.89
C GLY A 36 6.54 7.93 7.79
N VAL A 37 6.68 7.64 9.09
CA VAL A 37 7.44 8.44 10.06
C VAL A 37 8.89 8.55 9.62
N LEU A 38 9.52 7.43 9.23
CA LEU A 38 10.90 7.42 8.75
C LEU A 38 11.07 8.27 7.50
N LEU A 39 10.19 8.13 6.50
CA LEU A 39 10.26 8.91 5.26
C LEU A 39 10.00 10.40 5.50
N GLY A 40 9.02 10.75 6.33
CA GLY A 40 8.73 12.14 6.69
C GLY A 40 9.85 12.77 7.52
N ALA A 41 10.50 12.00 8.39
CA ALA A 41 11.70 12.44 9.12
C ALA A 41 12.88 12.66 8.16
N VAL A 42 13.09 11.79 7.17
CA VAL A 42 14.08 11.99 6.11
C VAL A 42 13.74 13.24 5.29
N GLY A 43 12.47 13.47 4.97
CA GLY A 43 12.03 14.71 4.31
C GLY A 43 12.36 15.95 5.13
N SER A 44 12.16 15.89 6.46
CA SER A 44 12.39 17.03 7.36
C SER A 44 13.84 17.49 7.48
N VAL A 45 14.81 16.67 7.08
CA VAL A 45 16.23 17.07 7.04
C VAL A 45 16.66 17.62 5.68
N VAL A 46 15.82 17.51 4.66
CA VAL A 46 16.08 18.10 3.34
C VAL A 46 15.63 19.57 3.37
N PRO A 47 16.48 20.54 2.98
CA PRO A 47 16.08 21.93 2.96
C PRO A 47 14.84 22.19 2.10
N ASP A 48 13.91 23.01 2.60
CA ASP A 48 12.66 23.32 1.89
C ASP A 48 12.90 23.91 0.49
N GLY A 49 13.96 24.71 0.34
CA GLY A 49 14.36 25.25 -0.96
C GLY A 49 14.76 24.18 -1.99
N VAL A 50 15.21 23.00 -1.55
CA VAL A 50 15.49 21.86 -2.43
C VAL A 50 14.20 21.13 -2.78
N LEU A 51 13.38 20.78 -1.78
CA LEU A 51 12.13 20.05 -2.00
C LEU A 51 11.11 20.85 -2.82
N GLY A 52 11.05 22.16 -2.61
CA GLY A 52 10.22 23.09 -3.37
C GLY A 52 10.84 23.56 -4.67
N SER A 53 12.06 23.13 -5.01
CA SER A 53 12.70 23.56 -6.26
C SER A 53 11.89 23.08 -7.48
N PRO A 54 11.75 23.92 -8.53
CA PRO A 54 11.07 23.52 -9.77
C PRO A 54 11.60 22.21 -10.37
N ALA A 55 12.91 21.96 -10.23
CA ALA A 55 13.53 20.73 -10.71
C ALA A 55 13.03 19.49 -9.95
N VAL A 56 12.97 19.55 -8.61
CA VAL A 56 12.47 18.43 -7.79
C VAL A 56 10.98 18.23 -8.00
N LEU A 57 10.18 19.30 -7.98
CA LEU A 57 8.74 19.21 -8.23
C LEU A 57 8.43 18.68 -9.64
N GLY A 58 9.17 19.13 -10.65
CA GLY A 58 9.05 18.64 -12.03
C GLY A 58 9.45 17.17 -12.18
N LEU A 59 10.51 16.73 -11.50
CA LEU A 59 10.91 15.32 -11.46
C LEU A 59 9.84 14.45 -10.81
N LEU A 60 9.27 14.89 -9.70
CA LEU A 60 8.21 14.15 -8.99
C LEU A 60 6.94 14.08 -9.83
N ALA A 61 6.55 15.19 -10.47
CA ALA A 61 5.44 15.21 -11.42
C ALA A 61 5.65 14.18 -12.55
N LEU A 62 6.84 14.15 -13.15
CA LEU A 62 7.20 13.20 -14.19
C LEU A 62 7.10 11.75 -13.69
N LEU A 63 7.59 11.45 -12.49
CA LEU A 63 7.51 10.11 -11.89
C LEU A 63 6.06 9.66 -11.66
N LEU A 64 5.18 10.56 -11.19
CA LEU A 64 3.76 10.25 -10.99
C LEU A 64 3.03 10.01 -12.31
N LEU A 65 3.28 10.83 -13.32
CA LEU A 65 2.69 10.69 -14.65
C LEU A 65 3.18 9.41 -15.34
N LEU A 66 4.48 9.12 -15.25
CA LEU A 66 5.05 7.87 -15.76
C LEU A 66 4.44 6.67 -15.04
N GLY A 67 4.27 6.74 -13.72
CA GLY A 67 3.61 5.72 -12.93
C GLY A 67 2.18 5.44 -13.40
N ALA A 68 1.38 6.50 -13.64
CA ALA A 68 0.04 6.37 -14.17
C ALA A 68 0.03 5.67 -15.55
N VAL A 69 0.96 6.04 -16.44
CA VAL A 69 1.10 5.39 -17.76
C VAL A 69 1.45 3.90 -17.61
N LEU A 70 2.38 3.56 -16.72
CA LEU A 70 2.78 2.17 -16.47
C LEU A 70 1.63 1.34 -15.90
N ASP A 71 0.88 1.88 -14.94
CA ASP A 71 -0.27 1.19 -14.36
C ASP A 71 -1.39 0.97 -15.38
N LEU A 72 -1.65 1.95 -16.27
CA LEU A 72 -2.66 1.84 -17.33
C LEU A 72 -2.25 0.90 -18.48
N ARG A 73 -0.97 0.91 -18.90
CA ARG A 73 -0.49 0.11 -20.04
C ARG A 73 -0.17 -1.33 -19.68
N ALA A 74 0.51 -1.55 -18.55
CA ALA A 74 1.00 -2.87 -18.17
C ALA A 74 0.09 -3.59 -17.17
N GLY A 75 -1.01 -2.96 -16.73
CA GLY A 75 -1.88 -3.51 -15.70
C GLY A 75 -1.14 -3.81 -14.39
N GLY A 76 -0.06 -3.07 -14.11
CA GLY A 76 0.81 -3.29 -12.95
C GLY A 76 1.89 -4.37 -13.11
N HIS A 77 1.94 -5.13 -14.22
CA HIS A 77 2.90 -6.22 -14.41
C HIS A 77 4.33 -5.77 -14.74
N ALA A 78 4.50 -4.54 -15.22
CA ALA A 78 5.80 -3.97 -15.56
C ALA A 78 6.43 -3.15 -14.43
N VAL A 79 5.79 -3.10 -13.25
CA VAL A 79 6.30 -2.33 -12.12
C VAL A 79 7.53 -3.03 -11.53
N PRO A 80 8.70 -2.36 -11.42
CA PRO A 80 9.86 -2.92 -10.75
C PRO A 80 9.44 -3.36 -9.34
N SER A 81 9.65 -4.62 -8.99
CA SER A 81 9.21 -5.14 -7.70
C SER A 81 10.01 -6.37 -7.29
N TRP A 82 10.13 -6.54 -5.98
CA TRP A 82 10.64 -7.78 -5.42
C TRP A 82 9.61 -8.90 -5.62
N ARG A 83 9.92 -9.90 -6.45
CA ARG A 83 9.00 -10.99 -6.81
C ARG A 83 8.94 -12.10 -5.76
N ARG A 84 8.91 -11.74 -4.47
CA ARG A 84 8.70 -12.67 -3.36
C ARG A 84 7.37 -12.39 -2.68
N GLN A 85 6.58 -13.44 -2.47
CA GLN A 85 5.39 -13.40 -1.63
C GLN A 85 5.74 -13.79 -0.18
N VAL A 86 4.82 -13.54 0.74
CA VAL A 86 4.84 -14.11 2.09
C VAL A 86 5.15 -15.61 2.03
N ASP A 87 5.98 -16.08 2.97
CA ASP A 87 6.32 -17.51 3.08
C ASP A 87 5.10 -18.31 3.54
N GLU A 88 4.59 -19.16 2.65
CA GLU A 88 3.41 -19.99 2.92
C GLU A 88 3.67 -21.01 4.04
N ALA A 89 4.93 -21.37 4.31
CA ALA A 89 5.29 -22.29 5.38
C ALA A 89 5.00 -21.72 6.79
N TRP A 90 4.76 -20.41 6.91
CA TRP A 90 4.28 -19.80 8.15
C TRP A 90 2.84 -20.20 8.48
N ILE A 91 2.06 -20.54 7.46
CA ILE A 91 0.66 -20.98 7.59
C ILE A 91 0.68 -22.41 8.13
N GLY A 92 0.37 -22.57 9.42
CA GLY A 92 0.36 -23.87 10.10
C GLY A 92 1.58 -24.14 10.98
N ARG A 93 2.70 -23.44 10.76
CA ARG A 93 3.88 -23.50 11.65
C ARG A 93 3.75 -22.60 12.87
N TYR A 94 3.20 -21.39 12.70
CA TYR A 94 3.08 -20.40 13.77
C TYR A 94 1.63 -20.20 14.23
N ARG A 95 1.48 -19.63 15.43
CA ARG A 95 0.17 -19.22 15.97
C ARG A 95 -0.45 -18.16 15.05
N GLY A 96 -1.77 -18.19 14.90
CA GLY A 96 -2.50 -17.29 13.99
C GLY A 96 -2.14 -15.80 14.15
N TRP A 97 -2.00 -15.30 15.38
CA TRP A 97 -1.59 -13.91 15.61
C TRP A 97 -0.17 -13.59 15.11
N VAL A 98 0.78 -14.53 15.18
CA VAL A 98 2.16 -14.35 14.67
C VAL A 98 2.14 -14.26 13.16
N THR A 99 1.38 -15.14 12.50
CA THR A 99 1.15 -15.08 11.06
C THR A 99 0.47 -13.77 10.68
N GLY A 100 -0.52 -13.34 11.45
CA GLY A 100 -1.19 -12.05 11.31
C GLY A 100 -0.19 -10.89 11.37
N VAL A 101 0.64 -10.81 12.41
CA VAL A 101 1.68 -9.78 12.57
C VAL A 101 2.65 -9.77 11.39
N GLY A 102 3.21 -10.93 11.02
CA GLY A 102 4.19 -11.01 9.94
C GLY A 102 3.62 -10.59 8.59
N PHE A 103 2.43 -11.09 8.25
CA PHE A 103 1.80 -10.78 6.96
C PHE A 103 1.29 -9.34 6.91
N GLY A 104 0.75 -8.84 8.03
CA GLY A 104 0.29 -7.47 8.13
C GLY A 104 1.45 -6.48 8.05
N ALA A 105 2.54 -6.69 8.78
CA ALA A 105 3.73 -5.84 8.70
C ALA A 105 4.31 -5.80 7.28
N GLN A 106 4.40 -6.93 6.59
CA GLN A 106 4.87 -6.99 5.21
C GLN A 106 3.94 -6.24 4.25
N LEU A 107 2.63 -6.34 4.44
CA LEU A 107 1.65 -5.58 3.67
C LEU A 107 1.77 -4.07 3.93
N GLY A 108 1.92 -3.68 5.18
CA GLY A 108 2.04 -2.28 5.62
C GLY A 108 3.32 -1.61 5.11
N LEU A 109 4.44 -2.35 5.12
CA LEU A 109 5.68 -1.89 4.48
C LEU A 109 5.50 -1.77 2.97
N GLY A 110 4.84 -2.73 2.33
CA GLY A 110 4.40 -2.65 0.94
C GLY A 110 5.46 -2.87 -0.13
N PHE A 111 6.75 -2.67 0.16
CA PHE A 111 7.87 -2.92 -0.76
C PHE A 111 8.58 -4.27 -0.56
N VAL A 112 8.31 -4.94 0.57
CA VAL A 112 8.86 -6.27 0.89
C VAL A 112 8.07 -7.42 0.26
N THR A 113 6.98 -7.08 -0.44
CA THR A 113 6.14 -8.00 -1.20
C THR A 113 5.98 -7.50 -2.63
N ILE A 114 5.32 -8.29 -3.49
CA ILE A 114 5.05 -7.89 -4.87
C ILE A 114 4.28 -6.55 -4.88
N ILE A 115 4.86 -5.56 -5.56
CA ILE A 115 4.23 -4.27 -5.80
C ILE A 115 3.43 -4.39 -7.10
N THR A 116 2.11 -4.23 -6.99
CA THR A 116 1.19 -4.40 -8.11
C THR A 116 0.79 -3.10 -8.79
N SER A 117 1.20 -1.95 -8.25
CA SER A 117 0.90 -0.62 -8.79
C SER A 117 1.95 0.38 -8.34
N THR A 118 2.30 1.30 -9.25
CA THR A 118 3.22 2.41 -8.99
C THR A 118 2.72 3.38 -7.92
N THR A 119 1.42 3.34 -7.59
CA THR A 119 0.82 4.08 -6.46
C THR A 119 1.55 3.81 -5.14
N THR A 120 2.11 2.61 -4.95
CA THR A 120 2.92 2.30 -3.76
C THR A 120 4.13 3.21 -3.64
N TYR A 121 4.82 3.48 -4.75
CA TYR A 121 5.95 4.41 -4.78
C TYR A 121 5.51 5.85 -4.59
N ALA A 122 4.39 6.23 -5.19
CA ALA A 122 3.82 7.57 -5.01
C ALA A 122 3.54 7.88 -3.53
N VAL A 123 3.00 6.92 -2.78
CA VAL A 123 2.78 7.06 -1.33
C VAL A 123 4.08 7.33 -0.58
N TYR A 124 5.19 6.65 -0.93
CA TYR A 124 6.48 6.91 -0.29
C TYR A 124 7.03 8.29 -0.65
N LEU A 125 6.87 8.71 -1.91
CA LEU A 125 7.23 10.06 -2.33
C LEU A 125 6.42 11.11 -1.57
N PHE A 126 5.11 10.94 -1.42
CA PHE A 126 4.28 11.85 -0.63
C PHE A 126 4.64 11.87 0.85
N ALA A 127 4.96 10.70 1.43
CA ALA A 127 5.40 10.65 2.83
C ALA A 127 6.72 11.41 3.04
N LEU A 128 7.65 11.36 2.07
CA LEU A 128 8.89 12.13 2.08
C LEU A 128 8.62 13.63 1.87
N LEU A 129 7.78 13.98 0.90
CA LEU A 129 7.40 15.37 0.61
C LEU A 129 6.62 16.06 1.73
N ALA A 130 6.01 15.29 2.63
CA ALA A 130 5.32 15.84 3.78
C ALA A 130 6.26 16.58 4.76
N SER A 131 7.58 16.37 4.62
CA SER A 131 8.67 17.07 5.33
C SER A 131 8.55 17.13 6.85
N THR A 132 7.68 16.30 7.42
CA THR A 132 7.42 16.21 8.84
C THR A 132 7.11 14.76 9.19
N TRP A 133 7.69 14.29 10.29
CA TRP A 133 7.59 12.89 10.70
C TRP A 133 6.13 12.46 10.95
N TRP A 134 5.29 13.33 11.53
CA TRP A 134 3.90 12.99 11.86
C TRP A 134 3.02 12.95 10.60
N ALA A 135 3.21 13.86 9.65
CA ALA A 135 2.43 13.86 8.41
C ALA A 135 2.80 12.67 7.53
N GLY A 136 4.11 12.35 7.44
CA GLY A 136 4.58 11.11 6.83
C GLY A 136 3.97 9.88 7.51
N GLY A 137 3.94 9.88 8.85
CA GLY A 137 3.27 8.84 9.64
C GLY A 137 1.78 8.66 9.33
N LEU A 138 1.03 9.74 9.13
CA LEU A 138 -0.39 9.70 8.74
C LEU A 138 -0.58 9.13 7.33
N VAL A 139 0.27 9.51 6.37
CA VAL A 139 0.29 8.95 5.01
C VAL A 139 0.53 7.44 5.07
N GLY A 140 1.55 7.02 5.83
CA GLY A 140 1.91 5.61 6.03
C GLY A 140 0.82 4.81 6.76
N LEU A 141 0.21 5.38 7.79
CA LEU A 141 -0.92 4.77 8.52
C LEU A 141 -2.10 4.52 7.59
N THR A 142 -2.48 5.54 6.81
CA THR A 142 -3.58 5.47 5.84
C THR A 142 -3.30 4.40 4.81
N PHE A 143 -2.08 4.35 4.27
CA PHE A 143 -1.65 3.32 3.34
C PHE A 143 -1.77 1.91 3.93
N GLY A 144 -1.25 1.68 5.14
CA GLY A 144 -1.32 0.39 5.83
C GLY A 144 -2.77 -0.07 6.09
N LEU A 145 -3.66 0.85 6.47
CA LEU A 145 -5.08 0.57 6.67
C LEU A 145 -5.81 0.27 5.36
N VAL A 146 -5.62 1.09 4.32
CA VAL A 146 -6.25 0.91 3.00
C VAL A 146 -5.85 -0.42 2.40
N ARG A 147 -4.58 -0.82 2.49
CA ARG A 147 -4.11 -2.13 2.01
C ARG A 147 -4.72 -3.30 2.79
N ALA A 148 -5.13 -3.10 4.04
CA ALA A 148 -5.79 -4.11 4.84
C ALA A 148 -7.30 -4.25 4.58
N LEU A 149 -7.94 -3.29 3.91
CA LEU A 149 -9.39 -3.31 3.62
C LEU A 149 -9.91 -4.57 2.92
N PRO A 150 -9.19 -5.20 1.96
CA PRO A 150 -9.65 -6.45 1.35
C PRO A 150 -9.93 -7.56 2.37
N LEU A 151 -9.29 -7.52 3.55
CA LEU A 151 -9.52 -8.47 4.64
C LEU A 151 -10.96 -8.41 5.18
N LEU A 152 -11.59 -7.23 5.16
CA LEU A 152 -12.98 -7.07 5.61
C LEU A 152 -13.94 -7.85 4.72
N ARG A 153 -13.61 -8.01 3.44
CA ARG A 153 -14.48 -8.72 2.50
C ARG A 153 -14.39 -10.23 2.66
N VAL A 154 -13.21 -10.76 3.00
CA VAL A 154 -13.02 -12.20 3.26
C VAL A 154 -13.59 -12.66 4.60
N ARG A 155 -13.96 -11.73 5.51
CA ARG A 155 -14.70 -12.04 6.76
C ARG A 155 -15.95 -12.88 6.52
N ARG A 156 -16.60 -12.73 5.35
CA ARG A 156 -17.83 -13.45 5.02
C ARG A 156 -17.57 -14.86 4.46
N ALA A 157 -16.31 -15.24 4.23
CA ALA A 157 -15.99 -16.51 3.61
C ALA A 157 -15.99 -17.67 4.63
N GLN A 158 -17.13 -18.35 4.75
CA GLN A 158 -17.28 -19.53 5.62
C GLN A 158 -17.29 -20.84 4.83
N THR A 159 -17.55 -20.79 3.53
CA THR A 159 -17.56 -21.95 2.62
C THR A 159 -16.59 -21.74 1.45
N PRO A 160 -16.19 -22.82 0.76
CA PRO A 160 -15.38 -22.70 -0.47
C PRO A 160 -16.05 -21.86 -1.56
N SER A 161 -17.39 -21.92 -1.69
CA SER A 161 -18.14 -21.09 -2.64
C SER A 161 -18.04 -19.59 -2.29
N ASP A 162 -18.11 -19.24 -1.00
CA ASP A 162 -17.98 -17.84 -0.56
C ASP A 162 -16.60 -17.24 -0.90
N LEU A 163 -15.54 -18.06 -0.87
CA LEU A 163 -14.20 -17.64 -1.26
C LEU A 163 -14.16 -17.29 -2.75
N HIS A 164 -14.71 -18.16 -3.60
CA HIS A 164 -14.77 -17.90 -5.05
C HIS A 164 -15.54 -16.62 -5.36
N ASP A 165 -16.69 -16.39 -4.70
CA ASP A 165 -17.48 -15.18 -4.87
C ASP A 165 -16.77 -13.92 -4.37
N THR A 166 -16.03 -14.03 -3.27
CA THR A 166 -15.20 -12.94 -2.76
C THR A 166 -14.11 -12.56 -3.75
N PHE A 167 -13.36 -13.55 -4.28
CA PHE A 167 -12.34 -13.28 -5.29
C PHE A 167 -12.92 -12.76 -6.61
N ARG A 168 -14.08 -13.25 -7.03
CA ARG A 168 -14.80 -12.73 -8.20
C ARG A 168 -15.17 -11.26 -8.02
N THR A 169 -15.63 -10.89 -6.83
CA THR A 169 -15.95 -9.49 -6.49
C THR A 169 -14.68 -8.63 -6.47
N LEU A 170 -13.61 -9.07 -5.80
CA LEU A 170 -12.34 -8.34 -5.78
C LEU A 170 -11.78 -8.13 -7.19
N ARG A 171 -11.86 -9.14 -8.06
CA ARG A 171 -11.46 -9.03 -9.48
C ARG A 171 -12.32 -8.01 -10.25
N ARG A 172 -13.63 -7.96 -10.01
CA ARG A 172 -14.53 -6.96 -10.64
C ARG A 172 -14.15 -5.53 -10.27
N TRP A 173 -13.75 -5.31 -9.02
CA TRP A 173 -13.34 -3.99 -8.52
C TRP A 173 -11.88 -3.63 -8.85
N ALA A 174 -11.05 -4.58 -9.25
CA ALA A 174 -9.65 -4.34 -9.55
C ALA A 174 -9.45 -3.25 -10.62
N GLN A 175 -10.22 -3.31 -11.71
CA GLN A 175 -10.15 -2.34 -12.81
C GLN A 175 -10.64 -0.93 -12.40
N PRO A 176 -11.83 -0.76 -11.80
CA PRO A 176 -12.25 0.53 -11.26
C PRO A 176 -11.26 1.15 -10.27
N VAL A 177 -10.75 0.37 -9.32
CA VAL A 177 -9.79 0.86 -8.31
C VAL A 177 -8.47 1.25 -8.96
N ALA A 178 -7.98 0.49 -9.95
CA ALA A 178 -6.78 0.84 -10.71
C ALA A 178 -6.96 2.16 -11.48
N ARG A 179 -8.14 2.40 -12.07
CA ARG A 179 -8.45 3.69 -12.74
C ARG A 179 -8.47 4.85 -11.76
N VAL A 180 -9.10 4.69 -10.60
CA VAL A 180 -9.12 5.73 -9.55
C VAL A 180 -7.69 6.05 -9.09
N ALA A 181 -6.85 5.03 -8.89
CA ALA A 181 -5.45 5.21 -8.53
C ALA A 181 -4.68 5.96 -9.63
N ALA A 182 -4.86 5.58 -10.91
CA ALA A 182 -4.23 6.27 -12.04
C ALA A 182 -4.68 7.74 -12.16
N ILE A 183 -5.98 8.03 -11.95
CA ILE A 183 -6.50 9.40 -11.93
C ILE A 183 -5.85 10.20 -10.79
N ALA A 184 -5.75 9.62 -9.60
CA ALA A 184 -5.09 10.28 -8.47
C ALA A 184 -3.61 10.60 -8.76
N LEU A 185 -2.88 9.68 -9.40
CA LEU A 185 -1.51 9.92 -9.86
C LEU A 185 -1.43 11.06 -10.88
N VAL A 186 -2.32 11.08 -11.87
CA VAL A 186 -2.35 12.13 -12.90
C VAL A 186 -2.66 13.50 -12.29
N LEU A 187 -3.69 13.58 -11.45
CA LEU A 187 -4.07 14.84 -10.79
C LEU A 187 -2.94 15.36 -9.90
N SER A 188 -2.33 14.48 -9.11
CA SER A 188 -1.22 14.87 -8.24
C SER A 188 0.01 15.29 -9.05
N GLY A 189 0.34 14.58 -10.13
CA GLY A 189 1.40 14.96 -11.05
C GLY A 189 1.15 16.30 -11.73
N ALA A 190 -0.08 16.57 -12.15
CA ALA A 190 -0.48 17.86 -12.73
C ALA A 190 -0.35 19.02 -11.73
N VAL A 191 -0.73 18.81 -10.46
CA VAL A 191 -0.54 19.80 -9.38
C VAL A 191 0.94 20.11 -9.17
N LEU A 192 1.79 19.07 -9.06
CA LEU A 192 3.23 19.27 -8.88
C LEU A 192 3.89 19.95 -10.09
N LEU A 193 3.45 19.61 -11.31
CA LEU A 193 3.94 20.25 -12.54
C LEU A 193 3.54 21.72 -12.59
N ALA A 194 2.29 22.03 -12.24
CA ALA A 194 1.82 23.41 -12.18
C ALA A 194 2.63 24.23 -11.16
N ALA A 195 2.88 23.68 -9.97
CA ALA A 195 3.72 24.31 -8.94
C ALA A 195 5.17 24.54 -9.43
N ALA A 196 5.74 23.57 -10.14
CA ALA A 196 7.07 23.70 -10.73
C ALA A 196 7.17 24.83 -11.76
N LEU A 197 6.12 25.00 -12.60
CA LEU A 197 6.09 25.99 -13.67
C LEU A 197 5.81 27.41 -13.17
N THR A 198 5.02 27.56 -12.11
CA THR A 198 4.68 28.88 -11.54
C THR A 198 5.74 29.40 -10.58
N GLY A 199 6.69 28.56 -10.16
CA GLY A 199 7.77 28.95 -9.24
C GLY A 199 7.26 29.41 -7.88
N VAL A 200 6.02 29.04 -7.51
CA VAL A 200 5.43 29.40 -6.23
C VAL A 200 6.28 28.70 -5.16
N PRO A 201 6.98 29.44 -4.29
CA PRO A 201 7.62 28.84 -3.14
C PRO A 201 6.51 28.19 -2.30
N ALA A 202 6.68 26.91 -1.99
CA ALA A 202 5.83 26.19 -1.04
C ALA A 202 5.90 26.86 0.35
#